data_AF-A0AAW2QDD6-F1
#
_entry.id   AF-A0AAW2QDD6-F1
#
_cell.length_a   1.000
_cell.length_b   1.000
_cell.length_c   1.000
_cell.angle_alpha   90.00
_cell.angle_beta   90.00
_cell.angle_gamma   90.00
#
_symmetry.space_group_name_H-M   'P 1'
#
loop_
_entity.id
_entity.type
_entity.pdbx_description
1 polymer ?
#
loop_
_entity_poly.entity_id
_entity_poly.type
_entity_poly.pdbx_seq_one_letter_code
_entity_poly.pdbx_strand_id
1 'polypeptide(L)'
;MMPPRRPIQAVVTWVRRQPPKVKAFLAVISGMAALVLIRAIVHDHDNLFVAAEAVHSIGISVLLYKLMKEKTCAGLSLKSQELTAIFLAVRLYCSFVMEYDIHTVLDMATLATTAWVIYLIRFKLKSSYMEDKDNFALYYVVVPCAILALLIHPSTSHHFVNRIAWAFCVYLEAVSVLPQLRVMQNTKIVEPFTAHYVFALGVARFLSCAHWVLQV
;
A
#
# COMPACT_ATOMS: atom_id res chain seq x y z
N MET A 1 35.66 -18.79 24.59
CA MET A 1 34.63 -17.84 25.07
C MET A 1 33.65 -17.62 23.93
N MET A 2 32.36 -17.97 24.10
CA MET A 2 31.33 -17.63 23.09
C MET A 2 31.09 -16.12 23.11
N PRO A 3 31.00 -15.43 21.95
CA PRO A 3 30.72 -14.01 21.92
C PRO A 3 29.31 -13.75 22.50
N PRO A 4 29.10 -12.66 23.26
CA PRO A 4 27.80 -12.33 23.81
C PRO A 4 26.81 -12.13 22.65
N ARG A 5 25.70 -12.90 22.66
CA ARG A 5 24.63 -12.74 21.67
C ARG A 5 24.11 -11.32 21.78
N ARG A 6 24.17 -10.55 20.70
CA ARG A 6 23.64 -9.18 20.67
C ARG A 6 22.15 -9.26 21.02
N PRO A 7 21.63 -8.41 21.93
CA PRO A 7 20.23 -8.49 22.39
C PRO A 7 19.24 -8.44 21.21
N ILE A 8 19.55 -7.67 20.17
CA ILE A 8 18.77 -7.60 18.92
C ILE A 8 18.70 -8.97 18.22
N GLN A 9 19.80 -9.71 18.17
CA GLN A 9 19.83 -11.03 17.53
C GLN A 9 19.02 -12.07 18.32
N ALA A 10 19.01 -11.96 19.66
CA ALA A 10 18.19 -12.81 20.51
C ALA A 10 16.69 -12.58 20.25
N VAL A 11 16.27 -11.31 20.19
CA VAL A 11 14.89 -10.91 19.87
C VAL A 11 14.48 -11.39 18.48
N VAL A 12 15.29 -11.13 17.45
CA VAL A 12 15.00 -11.55 16.07
C VAL A 12 14.84 -13.08 15.98
N THR A 13 15.72 -13.83 16.64
CA THR A 13 15.67 -15.29 16.65
C THR A 13 14.43 -15.80 17.38
N TRP A 14 14.04 -15.17 18.48
CA TRP A 14 12.83 -15.50 19.24
C TRP A 14 11.56 -15.24 18.41
N VAL A 15 11.44 -14.06 17.78
CA VAL A 15 10.28 -13.70 16.93
C VAL A 15 10.13 -14.69 15.78
N ARG A 16 11.24 -15.09 15.14
CA ARG A 16 11.21 -16.07 14.04
C ARG A 16 10.61 -17.41 14.46
N ARG A 17 10.84 -17.84 15.70
CA ARG A 17 10.36 -19.12 16.26
C ARG A 17 8.89 -19.09 16.71
N GLN A 18 8.26 -17.92 16.81
CA GLN A 18 6.88 -17.82 17.28
C GLN A 18 5.86 -18.40 16.28
N PRO A 19 4.73 -18.95 16.77
CA PRO A 19 3.65 -19.43 15.92
C PRO A 19 2.97 -18.26 15.17
N PRO A 20 2.27 -18.53 14.05
CA PRO A 20 1.65 -17.49 13.22
C PRO A 20 0.69 -16.57 14.00
N LYS A 21 -0.06 -17.13 14.96
CA LYS A 21 -0.98 -16.37 15.82
C LYS A 21 -0.26 -15.33 16.67
N VAL A 22 0.88 -15.70 17.26
CA VAL A 22 1.69 -14.78 18.08
C VAL A 22 2.36 -13.73 17.21
N LYS A 23 2.82 -14.09 16.00
CA LYS A 23 3.35 -13.11 15.04
C LYS A 23 2.29 -12.09 14.63
N ALA A 24 1.07 -12.53 14.36
CA ALA A 24 -0.05 -11.64 14.07
C ALA A 24 -0.37 -10.73 15.26
N PHE A 25 -0.44 -11.27 16.48
CA PHE A 25 -0.67 -10.49 17.70
C PHE A 25 0.41 -9.44 17.94
N LEU A 26 1.69 -9.81 17.81
CA LEU A 26 2.82 -8.89 17.93
C LEU A 26 2.77 -7.79 16.86
N ALA A 27 2.41 -8.15 15.63
CA ALA A 27 2.23 -7.18 14.54
C ALA A 27 1.13 -6.17 14.87
N VAL A 28 -0.03 -6.63 15.37
CA VAL A 28 -1.14 -5.76 15.78
C VAL A 28 -0.71 -4.81 16.90
N ILE A 29 -0.09 -5.33 17.97
CA ILE A 29 0.40 -4.49 19.08
C ILE A 29 1.41 -3.45 18.57
N SER A 30 2.36 -3.87 17.73
CA SER A 30 3.36 -2.96 17.18
C SER A 30 2.73 -1.86 16.32
N GLY A 31 1.70 -2.20 15.53
CA GLY A 31 0.93 -1.24 14.74
C GLY A 31 0.17 -0.25 15.63
N MET A 32 -0.53 -0.74 16.67
CA MET A 32 -1.24 0.12 17.62
C MET A 32 -0.28 1.04 18.38
N ALA A 33 0.87 0.52 18.83
CA ALA A 33 1.90 1.34 19.48
C ALA A 33 2.46 2.40 18.53
N ALA A 34 2.69 2.06 17.26
CA ALA A 34 3.12 3.03 16.25
C ALA A 34 2.07 4.13 16.04
N LEU A 35 0.77 3.80 15.98
CA LEU A 35 -0.30 4.80 15.88
C LEU A 35 -0.32 5.75 17.07
N VAL A 36 -0.20 5.23 18.30
CA VAL A 36 -0.15 6.05 19.52
C VAL A 36 1.07 6.97 19.53
N LEU A 37 2.24 6.45 19.12
CA LEU A 37 3.46 7.25 19.01
C LEU A 37 3.34 8.34 17.95
N ILE A 38 2.79 8.03 16.78
CA ILE A 38 2.57 9.02 15.71
C ILE A 38 1.66 10.14 16.22
N ARG A 39 0.55 9.79 16.91
CA ARG A 39 -0.35 10.78 17.53
C ARG A 39 0.35 11.69 18.54
N ALA A 40 1.29 11.14 19.31
CA ALA A 40 2.01 11.89 20.34
C ALA A 40 3.09 12.81 19.76
N ILE A 41 3.67 12.46 18.61
CA ILE A 41 4.82 13.14 18.02
C ILE A 41 4.40 14.14 16.93
N VAL A 42 3.43 13.76 16.10
CA VAL A 42 3.05 14.54 14.93
C VAL A 42 1.85 15.40 15.27
N HIS A 43 2.05 16.71 15.35
CA HIS A 43 0.98 17.69 15.52
C HIS A 43 0.35 18.08 14.17
N ASP A 44 1.15 18.16 13.12
CA ASP A 44 0.73 18.61 11.79
C ASP A 44 0.63 17.42 10.83
N HIS A 45 -0.58 16.90 10.68
CA HIS A 45 -0.84 15.62 10.02
C HIS A 45 -0.84 15.75 8.50
N ASP A 46 -1.10 16.94 7.94
CA ASP A 46 -1.27 17.15 6.49
C ASP A 46 0.04 16.98 5.71
N ASN A 47 1.16 17.40 6.32
CA ASN A 47 2.50 17.20 5.75
C ASN A 47 2.87 15.72 5.62
N LEU A 48 2.36 14.84 6.51
CA LEU A 48 2.58 13.40 6.40
C LEU A 48 1.84 12.82 5.19
N PHE A 49 0.64 13.32 4.92
CA PHE A 49 -0.19 12.82 3.84
C PHE A 49 0.41 13.19 2.48
N VAL A 50 0.81 14.45 2.29
CA VAL A 50 1.55 14.90 1.10
C VAL A 50 2.84 14.09 0.91
N ALA A 51 3.61 13.86 1.98
CA ALA A 51 4.83 13.09 1.92
C ALA A 51 4.58 11.62 1.50
N ALA A 52 3.52 11.00 2.01
CA ALA A 52 3.15 9.64 1.65
C ALA A 52 2.75 9.53 0.17
N GLU A 53 1.98 10.48 -0.35
CA GLU A 53 1.61 10.55 -1.76
C GLU A 53 2.82 10.79 -2.67
N ALA A 54 3.73 11.69 -2.28
CA ALA A 54 4.97 11.93 -3.00
C ALA A 54 5.85 10.68 -3.05
N VAL A 55 6.01 9.97 -1.93
CA VAL A 55 6.75 8.70 -1.86
C VAL A 55 6.10 7.64 -2.77
N HIS A 56 4.78 7.58 -2.81
CA HIS A 56 4.06 6.66 -3.69
C HIS A 56 4.30 7.00 -5.17
N SER A 57 4.18 8.27 -5.55
CA SER A 57 4.43 8.77 -6.92
C SER A 57 5.87 8.48 -7.39
N ILE A 58 6.86 8.75 -6.53
CA ILE A 58 8.26 8.44 -6.80
C ILE A 58 8.45 6.91 -6.91
N GLY A 59 7.84 6.14 -6.01
CA GLY A 59 7.93 4.68 -6.00
C GLY A 59 7.42 4.06 -7.31
N ILE A 60 6.25 4.48 -7.79
CA ILE A 60 5.70 3.96 -9.06
C ILE A 60 6.53 4.42 -10.26
N SER A 61 7.09 5.63 -10.23
CA SER A 61 7.99 6.14 -11.28
C SER A 61 9.28 5.32 -11.36
N VAL A 62 9.85 4.97 -10.21
CA VAL A 62 11.04 4.12 -10.09
C VAL A 62 10.75 2.69 -10.56
N LEU A 63 9.58 2.14 -10.22
CA LEU A 63 9.13 0.86 -10.76
C LEU A 63 9.02 0.90 -12.29
N LEU A 64 8.39 1.95 -12.83
CA LEU A 64 8.28 2.12 -14.27
C LEU A 64 9.66 2.16 -14.94
N TYR A 65 10.59 2.95 -14.41
CA TYR A 65 11.96 3.01 -14.92
C TYR A 65 12.61 1.62 -14.94
N LYS A 66 12.46 0.83 -13.87
CA LYS A 66 12.95 -0.55 -13.82
C LYS A 66 12.34 -1.41 -14.93
N LEU A 67 11.01 -1.42 -15.08
CA LEU A 67 10.34 -2.21 -16.12
C LEU A 67 10.81 -1.82 -17.53
N MET A 68 11.05 -0.53 -17.76
CA MET A 68 11.54 -0.03 -19.04
C MET A 68 13.00 -0.43 -19.30
N LYS A 69 13.84 -0.49 -18.28
CA LYS A 69 15.27 -0.83 -18.38
C LYS A 69 15.50 -2.32 -18.47
N GLU A 70 14.89 -3.10 -17.59
CA GLU A 70 15.13 -4.54 -17.47
C GLU A 70 14.24 -5.38 -18.40
N LYS A 71 13.19 -4.78 -18.98
CA LYS A 71 12.26 -5.45 -19.90
C LYS A 71 11.65 -6.73 -19.32
N THR A 72 11.41 -6.76 -18.01
CA THR A 72 10.77 -7.88 -17.30
C THR A 72 9.85 -7.34 -16.22
N CYS A 73 8.74 -8.04 -15.99
CA CYS A 73 7.82 -7.81 -14.86
C CYS A 73 7.72 -9.03 -13.93
N ALA A 74 8.71 -9.93 -13.98
CA ALA A 74 8.77 -11.09 -13.09
C ALA A 74 8.72 -10.68 -11.61
N GLY A 75 7.85 -11.33 -10.83
CA GLY A 75 7.67 -11.03 -9.40
C GLY A 75 6.81 -9.79 -9.10
N LEU A 76 6.22 -9.13 -10.11
CA LEU A 76 5.26 -8.04 -9.93
C LEU A 76 3.82 -8.56 -10.09
N SER A 77 2.95 -8.18 -9.15
CA SER A 77 1.51 -8.48 -9.20
C SER A 77 0.79 -7.42 -10.01
N LEU A 78 0.14 -7.85 -11.10
CA LEU A 78 -0.75 -7.01 -11.89
C LEU A 78 -1.95 -6.58 -11.03
N LYS A 79 -2.45 -7.50 -10.20
CA LYS A 79 -3.63 -7.29 -9.36
C LYS A 79 -3.42 -6.19 -8.32
N SER A 80 -2.20 -6.07 -7.76
CA SER A 80 -1.88 -4.96 -6.85
C SER A 80 -1.86 -3.61 -7.59
N GLN A 81 -1.40 -3.58 -8.85
CA GLN A 81 -1.44 -2.37 -9.68
C GLN A 81 -2.88 -1.98 -10.04
N GLU A 82 -3.74 -2.96 -10.31
CA GLU A 82 -5.17 -2.71 -10.58
C GLU A 82 -5.89 -2.15 -9.36
N LEU A 83 -5.67 -2.72 -8.18
CA LEU A 83 -6.19 -2.16 -6.93
C LEU A 83 -5.68 -0.73 -6.72
N THR A 84 -4.41 -0.49 -7.07
CA THR A 84 -3.81 0.84 -6.99
C THR A 84 -4.50 1.84 -7.91
N ALA A 85 -4.74 1.46 -9.16
CA ALA A 85 -5.48 2.29 -10.11
C ALA A 85 -6.92 2.56 -9.66
N ILE A 86 -7.61 1.56 -9.09
CA ILE A 86 -8.99 1.72 -8.60
C ILE A 86 -9.05 2.75 -7.47
N PHE A 87 -8.23 2.63 -6.43
CA PHE A 87 -8.32 3.59 -5.32
C PHE A 87 -7.87 4.99 -5.75
N LEU A 88 -6.84 5.11 -6.59
CA LEU A 88 -6.38 6.41 -7.11
C LEU A 88 -7.45 7.07 -7.97
N ALA A 89 -8.18 6.32 -8.79
CA ALA A 89 -9.27 6.87 -9.59
C ALA A 89 -10.41 7.40 -8.70
N VAL A 90 -10.77 6.66 -7.65
CA VAL A 90 -11.80 7.13 -6.69
C VAL A 90 -11.29 8.32 -5.88
N ARG A 91 -10.02 8.32 -5.44
CA ARG A 91 -9.44 9.46 -4.71
C ARG A 91 -9.36 10.71 -5.58
N LEU A 92 -8.93 10.58 -6.83
CA LEU A 92 -8.88 11.69 -7.77
C LEU A 92 -10.28 12.29 -8.00
N TYR A 93 -11.31 11.44 -8.13
CA TYR A 93 -12.70 11.89 -8.16
C TYR A 93 -13.07 12.66 -6.87
N CYS A 94 -12.78 12.10 -5.70
CA CYS A 94 -13.06 12.76 -4.42
C CYS A 94 -12.33 14.10 -4.32
N SER A 95 -11.07 14.19 -4.73
CA SER A 95 -10.29 15.43 -4.77
C SER A 95 -10.98 16.45 -5.69
N PHE A 96 -11.29 16.12 -6.95
CA PHE A 96 -11.98 17.08 -7.83
C PHE A 96 -13.31 17.62 -7.27
N VAL A 97 -14.05 16.81 -6.51
CA VAL A 97 -15.36 17.17 -5.97
C VAL A 97 -15.28 17.85 -4.59
N MET A 98 -14.25 17.54 -3.80
CA MET A 98 -14.10 17.99 -2.41
C MET A 98 -13.03 19.07 -2.25
N GLU A 99 -11.86 18.92 -2.89
CA GLU A 99 -10.67 19.77 -2.71
C GLU A 99 -9.78 19.83 -3.97
N TYR A 100 -9.63 21.03 -4.54
CA TYR A 100 -8.79 21.28 -5.72
C TYR A 100 -7.39 21.76 -5.29
N ASP A 101 -6.49 20.82 -4.99
CA ASP A 101 -5.17 21.14 -4.42
C ASP A 101 -4.03 20.29 -5.03
N ILE A 102 -2.81 20.44 -4.51
CA ILE A 102 -1.60 19.71 -4.88
C ILE A 102 -1.79 18.18 -4.87
N HIS A 103 -2.67 17.67 -4.00
CA HIS A 103 -3.11 16.27 -3.93
C HIS A 103 -3.67 15.77 -5.27
N THR A 104 -4.49 16.59 -5.96
CA THR A 104 -5.07 16.24 -7.27
C THR A 104 -3.97 15.99 -8.29
N VAL A 105 -2.91 16.81 -8.27
CA VAL A 105 -1.78 16.70 -9.21
C VAL A 105 -0.96 15.44 -8.92
N LEU A 106 -0.68 15.16 -7.64
CA LEU A 106 0.07 13.98 -7.23
C LEU A 106 -0.69 12.69 -7.53
N ASP A 107 -1.99 12.63 -7.24
CA ASP A 107 -2.85 11.49 -7.56
C ASP A 107 -2.95 11.25 -9.06
N MET A 108 -3.13 12.32 -9.86
CA MET A 108 -3.19 12.23 -11.31
C MET A 108 -1.87 11.67 -11.89
N ALA A 109 -0.73 12.20 -11.45
CA ALA A 109 0.58 11.71 -11.89
C ALA A 109 0.81 10.25 -11.50
N THR A 110 0.42 9.87 -10.28
CA THR A 110 0.55 8.50 -9.78
C THR A 110 -0.37 7.54 -10.55
N LEU A 111 -1.61 7.95 -10.84
CA LEU A 111 -2.58 7.16 -11.61
C LEU A 111 -2.11 6.96 -13.05
N ALA A 112 -1.62 8.01 -13.72
CA ALA A 112 -1.10 7.91 -15.08
C ALA A 112 0.09 6.94 -15.15
N THR A 113 1.01 7.04 -14.20
CA THR A 113 2.18 6.15 -14.12
C THR A 113 1.76 4.70 -13.83
N THR A 114 0.79 4.50 -12.93
CA THR A 114 0.22 3.17 -12.62
C THR A 114 -0.47 2.56 -13.84
N ALA A 115 -1.27 3.33 -14.56
CA ALA A 115 -1.93 2.88 -15.79
C ALA A 115 -0.90 2.47 -16.86
N TRP A 116 0.21 3.21 -16.95
CA TRP A 116 1.30 2.86 -17.85
C TRP A 116 2.02 1.56 -17.45
N VAL A 117 2.25 1.34 -16.14
CA VAL A 117 2.77 0.07 -15.61
C VAL A 117 1.82 -1.09 -15.95
N ILE A 118 0.51 -0.92 -15.75
CA ILE A 118 -0.51 -1.92 -16.12
C ILE A 118 -0.45 -2.23 -17.62
N TYR A 119 -0.36 -1.20 -18.47
CA TYR A 119 -0.19 -1.36 -19.91
C TYR A 119 1.07 -2.16 -20.26
N LEU A 120 2.20 -1.85 -19.64
CA LEU A 120 3.44 -2.59 -19.86
C LEU A 120 3.28 -4.07 -19.49
N ILE A 121 2.70 -4.39 -18.33
CA ILE A 121 2.50 -5.79 -17.90
C ILE A 121 1.54 -6.52 -18.85
N ARG A 122 0.41 -5.91 -19.22
CA ARG A 122 -0.63 -6.58 -20.02
C ARG A 122 -0.24 -6.79 -21.48
N PHE A 123 0.56 -5.89 -22.06
CA PHE A 123 0.83 -5.89 -23.49
C PHE A 123 2.31 -6.09 -23.85
N LYS A 124 3.22 -5.33 -23.24
CA LYS A 124 4.64 -5.31 -23.65
C LYS A 124 5.50 -6.37 -22.96
N LEU A 125 5.21 -6.66 -21.69
CA LEU A 125 5.99 -7.54 -20.81
C LEU A 125 5.22 -8.81 -20.43
N LYS A 126 4.09 -9.08 -21.10
CA LYS A 126 3.19 -10.21 -20.82
C LYS A 126 3.91 -11.55 -20.72
N SER A 127 4.94 -11.79 -21.53
CA SER A 127 5.72 -13.03 -21.52
C SER A 127 6.48 -13.28 -20.21
N SER A 128 6.82 -12.22 -19.47
CA SER A 128 7.51 -12.30 -18.18
C SER A 128 6.57 -12.28 -16.97
N TYR A 129 5.27 -12.10 -17.21
CA TYR A 129 4.25 -12.05 -16.15
C TYR A 129 3.95 -13.46 -15.62
N MET A 130 4.00 -13.62 -14.30
CA MET A 130 3.81 -14.90 -13.61
C MET A 130 2.36 -15.08 -13.16
N GLU A 131 1.45 -15.30 -14.11
CA GLU A 131 0.00 -15.40 -13.85
C GLU A 131 -0.35 -16.51 -12.85
N ASP A 132 0.36 -17.64 -12.89
CA ASP A 132 0.18 -18.77 -11.96
C ASP A 132 0.50 -18.41 -10.51
N LYS A 133 1.39 -17.43 -10.29
CA LYS A 133 1.78 -16.93 -8.96
C LYS A 133 0.86 -15.80 -8.47
N ASP A 134 0.25 -15.03 -9.37
CA ASP A 134 -0.64 -13.91 -9.07
C ASP A 134 -2.10 -14.36 -8.92
N ASN A 135 -2.33 -15.39 -8.09
CA ASN A 135 -3.63 -16.06 -7.92
C ASN A 135 -4.55 -15.43 -6.87
N PHE A 136 -4.23 -14.23 -6.37
CA PHE A 136 -5.08 -13.51 -5.40
C PHE A 136 -6.37 -13.02 -6.07
N ALA A 137 -7.54 -13.18 -5.47
CA ALA A 137 -8.77 -12.66 -6.08
C ALA A 137 -9.10 -11.26 -5.58
N LEU A 138 -9.36 -10.31 -6.49
CA LEU A 138 -9.58 -8.90 -6.14
C LEU A 138 -10.78 -8.68 -5.21
N TYR A 139 -11.83 -9.50 -5.32
CA TYR A 139 -13.04 -9.38 -4.49
C TYR A 139 -12.76 -9.60 -2.99
N TYR A 140 -11.71 -10.35 -2.62
CA TYR A 140 -11.30 -10.51 -1.21
C TYR A 140 -10.84 -9.20 -0.58
N VAL A 141 -10.53 -8.19 -1.39
CA VAL A 141 -10.10 -6.87 -0.93
C VAL A 141 -11.21 -5.84 -1.20
N VAL A 142 -11.72 -5.79 -2.43
CA VAL A 142 -12.71 -4.78 -2.83
C VAL A 142 -14.01 -4.87 -2.02
N VAL A 143 -14.54 -6.09 -1.81
CA VAL A 143 -15.84 -6.27 -1.14
C VAL A 143 -15.76 -5.89 0.35
N PRO A 144 -14.78 -6.37 1.15
CA PRO A 144 -14.63 -5.92 2.53
C PRO A 144 -14.42 -4.40 2.66
N CYS A 145 -13.64 -3.78 1.77
CA CYS A 145 -13.44 -2.33 1.77
C CYS A 145 -14.74 -1.57 1.49
N ALA A 146 -15.56 -2.04 0.54
CA ALA A 146 -16.85 -1.43 0.24
C ALA A 146 -17.84 -1.56 1.41
N ILE A 147 -17.93 -2.74 2.03
CA ILE A 147 -18.78 -2.95 3.21
C ILE A 147 -18.31 -2.05 4.37
N LEU A 148 -17.01 -2.02 4.64
CA LEU A 148 -16.45 -1.19 5.70
C LEU A 148 -16.71 0.30 5.44
N ALA A 149 -16.61 0.77 4.19
CA ALA A 149 -16.90 2.15 3.82
C ALA A 149 -18.37 2.54 4.03
N LEU A 150 -19.30 1.61 3.84
CA LEU A 150 -20.72 1.83 4.15
C LEU A 150 -20.96 1.94 5.66
N LEU A 151 -20.29 1.10 6.45
CA LEU A 151 -20.48 1.04 7.91
C LEU A 151 -19.71 2.13 8.66
N ILE A 152 -18.49 2.43 8.23
CA ILE A 152 -17.54 3.33 8.88
C ILE A 152 -17.03 4.31 7.84
N HIS A 153 -17.56 5.53 7.87
CA HIS A 153 -17.14 6.65 7.03
C HIS A 153 -17.19 7.93 7.86
N PRO A 154 -16.31 8.92 7.60
CA PRO A 154 -16.19 10.13 8.43
C PRO A 154 -17.49 10.95 8.40
N SER A 155 -17.84 11.63 9.49
CA SER A 155 -19.06 12.47 9.58
C SER A 155 -18.85 13.91 9.11
N THR A 156 -18.31 14.09 7.90
CA THR A 156 -18.08 15.41 7.29
C THR A 156 -19.35 15.98 6.64
N SER A 157 -19.34 17.28 6.29
CA SER A 157 -20.46 18.00 5.67
C SER A 157 -20.72 17.64 4.20
N HIS A 158 -19.86 16.83 3.59
CA HIS A 158 -19.97 16.45 2.18
C HIS A 158 -21.12 15.46 1.94
N HIS A 159 -21.55 15.35 0.67
CA HIS A 159 -22.58 14.39 0.26
C HIS A 159 -22.23 12.96 0.70
N PHE A 160 -23.26 12.21 1.11
CA PHE A 160 -23.13 10.84 1.60
C PHE A 160 -22.32 9.92 0.66
N VAL A 161 -22.55 10.04 -0.65
CA VAL A 161 -21.81 9.26 -1.67
C VAL A 161 -20.32 9.58 -1.66
N ASN A 162 -19.94 10.86 -1.53
CA ASN A 162 -18.55 11.28 -1.53
C ASN A 162 -17.83 10.80 -0.26
N ARG A 163 -18.53 10.81 0.88
CA ARG A 163 -18.02 10.31 2.16
C ARG A 163 -17.70 8.81 2.09
N ILE A 164 -18.60 8.03 1.49
CA ILE A 164 -18.39 6.59 1.27
C ILE A 164 -17.28 6.35 0.25
N ALA A 165 -17.28 7.06 -0.88
CA ALA A 165 -16.27 6.91 -1.92
C ALA A 165 -14.86 7.18 -1.38
N TRP A 166 -14.72 8.23 -0.58
CA TRP A 166 -13.46 8.57 0.07
C TRP A 166 -13.06 7.51 1.11
N ALA A 167 -13.97 7.06 1.98
CA ALA A 167 -13.67 5.97 2.92
C ALA A 167 -13.25 4.68 2.20
N PHE A 168 -13.93 4.35 1.09
CA PHE A 168 -13.59 3.22 0.24
C PHE A 168 -12.18 3.32 -0.33
N CYS A 169 -11.78 4.48 -0.87
CA CYS A 169 -10.44 4.62 -1.45
C CYS A 169 -9.33 4.53 -0.39
N VAL A 170 -9.55 5.10 0.81
CA VAL A 170 -8.61 5.00 1.95
C VAL A 170 -8.46 3.55 2.40
N TYR A 171 -9.56 2.82 2.58
CA TYR A 171 -9.50 1.41 2.96
C TYR A 171 -8.84 0.56 1.88
N LEU A 172 -9.18 0.78 0.62
CA LEU A 172 -8.63 0.03 -0.50
C LEU A 172 -7.12 0.29 -0.63
N GLU A 173 -6.67 1.52 -0.45
CA GLU A 173 -5.25 1.87 -0.42
C GLU A 173 -4.49 1.03 0.62
N ALA A 174 -4.99 0.98 1.86
CA ALA A 174 -4.32 0.32 2.97
C ALA A 174 -4.03 -1.17 2.71
N VAL A 175 -4.89 -1.85 1.93
CA VAL A 175 -4.78 -3.30 1.67
C VAL A 175 -4.41 -3.66 0.22
N SER A 176 -4.24 -2.68 -0.66
CA SER A 176 -3.94 -2.90 -2.09
C SER A 176 -2.61 -3.62 -2.35
N VAL A 177 -1.71 -3.69 -1.36
CA VAL A 177 -0.41 -4.39 -1.43
C VAL A 177 -0.51 -5.92 -1.24
N LEU A 178 -1.64 -6.44 -0.75
CA LEU A 178 -1.80 -7.86 -0.42
C LEU A 178 -1.51 -8.82 -1.60
N PRO A 179 -1.98 -8.57 -2.84
CA PRO A 179 -1.63 -9.42 -3.97
C PRO A 179 -0.13 -9.48 -4.25
N GLN A 180 0.58 -8.36 -4.08
CA GLN A 180 2.02 -8.27 -4.27
C GLN A 180 2.78 -9.10 -3.23
N LEU A 181 2.38 -9.03 -1.96
CA LEU A 181 2.95 -9.86 -0.90
C LEU A 181 2.72 -11.35 -1.16
N ARG A 182 1.55 -11.73 -1.69
CA ARG A 182 1.24 -13.11 -2.07
C ARG A 182 2.13 -13.60 -3.20
N VAL A 183 2.36 -12.79 -4.24
CA VAL A 183 3.31 -13.13 -5.32
C VAL A 183 4.72 -13.33 -4.77
N MET A 184 5.20 -12.43 -3.91
CA MET A 184 6.53 -12.56 -3.29
C MET A 184 6.68 -13.86 -2.48
N GLN A 185 5.64 -14.26 -1.74
CA GLN A 185 5.62 -15.54 -1.04
C GLN A 185 5.63 -16.75 -2.00
N ASN A 186 4.92 -16.64 -3.12
CA ASN A 186 4.77 -17.72 -4.10
C ASN A 186 6.02 -17.89 -4.99
N THR A 187 6.78 -16.82 -5.25
CA THR A 187 7.93 -16.84 -6.18
C THR A 187 9.22 -17.40 -5.57
N LYS A 188 9.31 -17.56 -4.24
CA LYS A 188 10.46 -18.08 -3.46
C LYS A 188 11.78 -17.30 -3.59
N ILE A 189 12.03 -16.64 -4.72
CA ILE A 189 13.17 -15.75 -4.97
C ILE A 189 12.58 -14.35 -5.17
N VAL A 190 12.77 -13.49 -4.18
CA VAL A 190 12.37 -12.08 -4.28
C VAL A 190 13.60 -11.25 -4.57
N GLU A 191 13.56 -10.52 -5.68
CA GLU A 191 14.62 -9.60 -6.02
C GLU A 191 14.72 -8.48 -4.96
N PRO A 192 15.93 -8.14 -4.47
CA PRO A 192 16.10 -7.16 -3.41
C PRO A 192 15.41 -5.82 -3.71
N PHE A 193 15.51 -5.32 -4.95
CA PHE A 193 14.87 -4.07 -5.34
C PHE A 193 13.35 -4.10 -5.12
N THR A 194 12.69 -5.16 -5.58
CA THR A 194 11.23 -5.34 -5.42
C THR A 194 10.86 -5.42 -3.94
N ALA A 195 11.68 -6.06 -3.11
CA ALA A 195 11.45 -6.11 -1.67
C ALA A 195 11.51 -4.71 -1.01
N HIS A 196 12.53 -3.90 -1.31
CA HIS A 196 12.66 -2.56 -0.76
C HIS A 196 11.54 -1.63 -1.27
N TYR A 197 11.20 -1.71 -2.55
CA TYR A 197 10.09 -0.97 -3.15
C TYR A 197 8.76 -1.29 -2.44
N VAL A 198 8.41 -2.57 -2.32
CA VAL A 198 7.16 -3.00 -1.68
C VAL A 198 7.13 -2.63 -0.19
N PHE A 199 8.28 -2.72 0.49
CA PHE A 199 8.39 -2.30 1.88
C PHE A 199 8.16 -0.79 2.05
N ALA A 200 8.85 0.04 1.26
CA ALA A 200 8.70 1.49 1.32
C ALA A 200 7.26 1.92 1.00
N LEU A 201 6.65 1.30 -0.02
CA LEU A 201 5.25 1.53 -0.38
C LEU A 201 4.29 1.11 0.74
N GLY A 202 4.57 0.00 1.41
CA GLY A 202 3.79 -0.46 2.57
C GLY A 202 3.87 0.53 3.75
N VAL A 203 5.06 1.07 4.03
CA VAL A 203 5.24 2.10 5.06
C VAL A 203 4.49 3.38 4.70
N ALA A 204 4.61 3.87 3.46
CA ALA A 204 3.89 5.06 3.01
C ALA A 204 2.37 4.91 3.20
N ARG A 205 1.81 3.76 2.79
CA ARG A 205 0.38 3.46 2.95
C ARG A 205 -0.06 3.31 4.40
N PHE A 206 0.78 2.74 5.26
CA PHE A 206 0.52 2.69 6.69
C PHE A 206 0.44 4.10 7.28
N LEU A 207 1.33 5.01 6.88
CA LEU A 207 1.30 6.40 7.33
C LEU A 207 0.06 7.15 6.82
N SER A 208 -0.36 6.95 5.55
CA SER A 208 -1.62 7.50 5.02
C SER A 208 -2.84 7.01 5.80
N CYS A 209 -2.88 5.71 6.12
CA CYS A 209 -3.95 5.14 6.94
C CYS A 209 -3.90 5.65 8.39
N ALA A 210 -2.71 5.79 8.96
CA ALA A 210 -2.53 6.34 10.30
C ALA A 210 -3.06 7.77 10.41
N HIS A 211 -2.72 8.64 9.44
CA HIS A 211 -3.27 10.00 9.34
C HIS A 211 -4.80 9.99 9.43
N TRP A 212 -5.44 9.11 8.67
CA TRP A 212 -6.89 8.95 8.69
C TRP A 212 -7.44 8.51 10.05
N VAL A 213 -6.90 7.44 10.62
CA VAL A 213 -7.34 6.92 11.93
C VAL A 213 -7.18 7.95 13.05
N LEU A 214 -6.21 8.86 12.92
CA LEU A 214 -5.99 9.93 13.88
C LEU A 214 -6.94 11.12 13.71
N GLN A 215 -7.55 11.28 12.53
CA GLN A 215 -8.54 12.32 12.24
C GLN A 215 -10.00 11.91 12.52
N VAL A 216 -10.28 10.60 12.61
CA VAL A 216 -11.59 10.05 13.04
C VAL A 216 -11.77 10.17 14.56
#